data_AF-A0A371BDH3-F1
#
_entry.id   AF-A0A371BDH3-F1
#
_cell.length_a   1.000
_cell.length_b   1.000
_cell.length_c   1.000
_cell.angle_alpha   90.00
_cell.angle_beta   90.00
_cell.angle_gamma   90.00
#
_symmetry.space_group_name_H-M   'P 1'
#
loop_
_entity.id
_entity.type
_entity.pdbx_description
1 polymer ?
#
loop_
_entity_poly.entity_id
_entity_poly.type
_entity_poly.pdbx_seq_one_letter_code
_entity_poly.pdbx_strand_id
1 'polypeptide(L)'
;MFVATPAVAADVIDGRWGDDASCSAMFFSDNAPLTVSNYAVRWKGDSCRVGRMYKTGDTVHIQAWCWDMAGERSIPVSLRPHGGKLSVTWDRAHRAELRRCP
;
A
#
# COMPACT_ATOMS: atom_id res chain seq x y z
N MET A 1 -4.97 -32.44 9.33
CA MET A 1 -5.00 -32.11 7.89
C MET A 1 -4.73 -30.62 7.78
N PHE A 2 -3.52 -30.21 7.38
CA PHE A 2 -3.16 -28.79 7.27
C PHE A 2 -3.56 -28.28 5.89
N VAL A 3 -4.51 -27.36 5.85
CA VAL A 3 -4.90 -26.65 4.63
C VAL A 3 -3.86 -25.55 4.42
N ALA A 4 -2.97 -25.73 3.45
CA ALA A 4 -2.09 -24.65 3.00
C ALA A 4 -2.93 -23.65 2.22
N THR A 5 -3.33 -22.55 2.86
CA THR A 5 -3.85 -21.37 2.17
C THR A 5 -2.77 -20.83 1.23
N PRO A 6 -3.11 -20.44 -0.01
CA PRO A 6 -2.13 -19.81 -0.89
C PRO A 6 -1.68 -18.50 -0.26
N ALA A 7 -0.42 -18.43 0.16
CA ALA A 7 0.26 -17.19 0.53
C ALA A 7 0.48 -16.38 -0.75
N VAL A 8 -0.57 -15.72 -1.20
CA VAL A 8 -0.47 -14.72 -2.27
C VAL A 8 0.39 -13.58 -1.75
N ALA A 9 1.16 -12.93 -2.63
CA ALA A 9 2.19 -11.91 -2.37
C ALA A 9 1.86 -10.76 -1.39
N ALA A 10 0.63 -10.70 -0.88
CA ALA A 10 0.15 -9.84 0.18
C ALA A 10 1.01 -9.89 1.45
N ASP A 11 1.43 -11.07 1.93
CA ASP A 11 2.22 -11.16 3.19
C ASP A 11 3.47 -10.27 3.20
N VAL A 12 4.14 -10.12 2.05
CA VAL A 12 5.40 -9.37 1.99
C VAL A 12 5.13 -7.86 2.08
N ILE A 13 4.05 -7.37 1.48
CA ILE A 13 3.71 -5.93 1.39
C ILE A 13 2.65 -5.49 2.42
N ASP A 14 1.92 -6.40 3.04
CA ASP A 14 0.81 -6.12 3.95
C ASP A 14 1.31 -5.48 5.24
N GLY A 15 0.67 -4.42 5.70
CA GLY A 15 1.01 -3.73 6.93
C GLY A 15 1.35 -2.27 6.71
N ARG A 16 2.12 -1.71 7.65
CA ARG A 16 2.40 -0.27 7.74
C ARG A 16 3.84 0.03 7.29
N TRP A 17 3.97 1.04 6.43
CA TRP A 17 5.23 1.47 5.85
C TRP A 17 5.37 2.98 5.93
N GLY A 18 6.49 3.48 6.42
CA GLY A 18 6.69 4.91 6.63
C GLY A 18 8.15 5.25 6.94
N ASP A 19 8.44 6.52 7.12
CA ASP A 19 9.58 6.95 7.92
C ASP A 19 9.21 6.97 9.42
N ASP A 20 10.17 7.29 10.30
CA ASP A 20 9.94 7.26 11.75
C ASP A 20 8.83 8.24 12.20
N ALA A 21 8.72 9.39 11.53
CA ALA A 21 7.70 10.39 11.84
C ALA A 21 6.32 9.90 11.41
N SER A 22 6.19 9.39 10.18
CA SER A 22 4.95 8.79 9.68
C SER A 22 4.51 7.59 10.50
N CYS A 23 5.43 6.71 10.89
CA CYS A 23 5.10 5.53 11.69
C CYS A 23 4.53 5.89 13.07
N SER A 24 4.84 7.07 13.59
CA SER A 24 4.33 7.61 14.86
C SER A 24 3.10 8.51 14.69
N ALA A 25 2.72 8.84 13.46
CA ALA A 25 1.61 9.73 13.18
C ALA A 25 0.25 9.06 13.39
N MET A 26 -0.77 9.88 13.69
CA MET A 26 -2.16 9.41 13.76
C MET A 26 -2.62 8.89 12.39
N PHE A 27 -3.39 7.80 12.41
CA PHE A 27 -3.78 7.00 11.25
C PHE A 27 -4.49 7.79 10.12
N PHE A 28 -5.22 8.86 10.45
CA PHE A 28 -5.98 9.67 9.48
C PHE A 28 -5.30 11.00 9.12
N SER A 29 -4.02 11.17 9.45
CA SER A 29 -3.28 12.38 9.08
C SER A 29 -2.67 12.27 7.68
N ASP A 30 -2.39 13.41 7.04
CA ASP A 30 -1.68 13.45 5.74
C ASP A 30 -0.27 12.86 5.81
N ASN A 31 0.29 12.80 7.03
CA ASN A 31 1.59 12.22 7.33
C ASN A 31 1.50 10.76 7.80
N ALA A 32 0.30 10.15 7.81
CA ALA A 32 0.13 8.76 8.18
C ALA A 32 0.98 7.83 7.29
N PRO A 33 1.43 6.69 7.82
CA PRO A 33 2.21 5.75 7.03
C PRO A 33 1.30 5.10 5.98
N LEU A 34 1.92 4.64 4.89
CA LEU A 34 1.25 3.78 3.92
C LEU A 34 0.75 2.54 4.66
N THR A 35 -0.54 2.26 4.55
CA THR A 35 -1.13 1.03 5.07
C THR A 35 -1.64 0.19 3.91
N VAL A 36 -1.20 -1.06 3.85
CA VAL A 36 -1.55 -2.01 2.79
C VAL A 36 -2.20 -3.24 3.40
N SER A 37 -3.26 -3.71 2.77
CA SER A 37 -3.89 -5.00 3.03
C SER A 37 -4.47 -5.55 1.73
N ASN A 38 -4.97 -6.79 1.78
CA ASN A 38 -5.69 -7.40 0.66
C ASN A 38 -6.92 -6.62 0.17
N TYR A 39 -7.53 -5.76 1.00
CA TYR A 39 -8.82 -5.12 0.70
C TYR A 39 -8.73 -3.59 0.61
N ALA A 40 -7.70 -2.99 1.21
CA ALA A 40 -7.55 -1.54 1.27
C ALA A 40 -6.09 -1.12 1.20
N VAL A 41 -5.87 0.03 0.58
CA VAL A 41 -4.60 0.72 0.55
C VAL A 41 -4.81 2.20 0.90
N ARG A 42 -3.99 2.75 1.79
CA ARG A 42 -4.15 4.11 2.30
C ARG A 42 -2.82 4.84 2.38
N TRP A 43 -2.76 6.06 1.88
CA TRP A 43 -1.57 6.90 1.98
C TRP A 43 -1.88 8.35 1.64
N LYS A 44 -1.14 9.32 2.20
CA LYS A 44 -1.24 10.75 1.85
C LYS A 44 -2.67 11.31 1.92
N GLY A 45 -3.40 10.94 2.99
CA GLY A 45 -4.79 11.35 3.19
C GLY A 45 -5.82 10.53 2.39
N ASP A 46 -5.39 9.77 1.39
CA ASP A 46 -6.27 8.91 0.60
C ASP A 46 -6.60 7.62 1.33
N SER A 47 -7.89 7.24 1.27
CA SER A 47 -8.39 5.96 1.75
C SER A 47 -9.05 5.19 0.61
N CYS A 48 -8.40 4.14 0.11
CA CYS A 48 -8.81 3.45 -1.11
C CYS A 48 -9.13 1.97 -0.87
N ARG A 49 -10.13 1.45 -1.59
CA ARG A 49 -10.40 0.02 -1.70
C ARG A 49 -9.52 -0.60 -2.80
N VAL A 50 -8.98 -1.78 -2.54
CA VAL A 50 -8.31 -2.58 -3.57
C VAL A 50 -9.36 -3.13 -4.54
N GLY A 51 -9.29 -2.72 -5.80
CA GLY A 51 -10.16 -3.24 -6.87
C GLY A 51 -9.54 -4.46 -7.55
N ARG A 52 -8.29 -4.34 -7.99
CA ARG A 52 -7.51 -5.44 -8.58
C ARG A 52 -6.10 -5.40 -8.02
N MET A 53 -5.56 -6.57 -7.69
CA MET A 53 -4.16 -6.72 -7.28
C MET A 53 -3.51 -7.85 -8.07
N TYR A 54 -2.31 -7.63 -8.60
CA TYR A 54 -1.54 -8.65 -9.32
C TYR A 54 -0.04 -8.39 -9.16
N LYS A 55 0.79 -9.39 -9.44
CA LYS A 55 2.25 -9.31 -9.29
C LYS A 55 2.94 -9.51 -10.64
N THR A 56 3.95 -8.69 -10.92
CA THR A 56 4.85 -8.79 -12.09
C THR A 56 6.30 -8.72 -11.60
N GLY A 57 7.05 -9.81 -11.77
CA GLY A 57 8.37 -9.95 -11.11
C GLY A 57 8.20 -9.79 -9.60
N ASP A 58 8.96 -8.90 -8.97
CA ASP A 58 8.81 -8.58 -7.54
C ASP A 58 7.85 -7.43 -7.24
N THR A 59 7.24 -6.81 -8.26
CA THR A 59 6.35 -5.66 -8.07
C THR A 59 4.90 -6.10 -7.97
N VAL A 60 4.20 -5.68 -6.92
CA VAL A 60 2.76 -5.78 -6.79
C VAL A 60 2.13 -4.52 -7.37
N HIS A 61 1.19 -4.70 -8.29
CA HIS A 61 0.38 -3.65 -8.87
C HIS A 61 -1.04 -3.73 -8.33
N ILE A 62 -1.54 -2.60 -7.85
CA ILE A 62 -2.88 -2.44 -7.32
C ILE A 62 -3.60 -1.39 -8.16
N GLN A 63 -4.79 -1.73 -8.64
CA GLN A 63 -5.78 -0.75 -9.07
C GLN A 63 -6.65 -0.43 -7.85
N ALA A 64 -6.47 0.77 -7.30
CA ALA A 64 -7.17 1.23 -6.11
C ALA A 64 -8.33 2.16 -6.49
N TRP A 65 -9.45 2.03 -5.79
CA TRP A 65 -10.61 2.91 -5.91
C TRP A 65 -10.65 3.81 -4.67
N CYS A 66 -10.37 5.08 -4.84
CA CYS A 66 -10.33 6.08 -3.78
C CYS A 66 -11.58 6.94 -3.86
N TRP A 67 -12.13 7.33 -2.70
CA TRP A 67 -13.23 8.28 -2.62
C TRP A 67 -12.72 9.60 -2.06
N ASP A 68 -13.05 10.69 -2.75
CA ASP A 68 -12.88 12.05 -2.27
C ASP A 68 -14.17 12.86 -2.52
N MET A 69 -14.12 14.16 -2.23
CA MET A 69 -15.27 15.06 -2.40
C MET A 69 -15.72 15.22 -3.87
N ALA A 70 -14.86 14.88 -4.84
CA ALA A 70 -15.16 14.91 -6.27
C ALA A 70 -15.70 13.57 -6.81
N GLY A 71 -15.73 12.51 -5.98
CA GLY A 71 -16.33 11.22 -6.30
C GLY A 71 -15.35 10.05 -6.18
N GLU A 72 -15.69 8.96 -6.87
CA GLU A 72 -14.82 7.77 -6.94
C GLU A 72 -13.80 7.94 -8.07
N ARG A 73 -12.51 7.75 -7.75
CA ARG A 73 -11.42 7.74 -8.73
C ARG A 73 -10.61 6.45 -8.65
N SER A 74 -10.18 5.95 -9.81
CA SER A 74 -9.26 4.82 -9.92
C SER A 74 -7.83 5.32 -10.01
N ILE A 75 -6.93 4.82 -9.16
CA ILE A 75 -5.50 5.09 -9.27
C ILE A 75 -4.67 3.81 -9.33
N PRO A 76 -3.57 3.80 -10.10
CA PRO A 76 -2.58 2.74 -10.01
C PRO A 76 -1.66 2.97 -8.81
N VAL A 77 -1.40 1.90 -8.07
CA VAL A 77 -0.38 1.85 -7.03
C VAL A 77 0.57 0.70 -7.37
N SER A 78 1.87 0.93 -7.30
CA SER A 78 2.89 -0.10 -7.50
C SER A 78 3.79 -0.17 -6.27
N LEU A 79 3.97 -1.38 -5.75
CA LEU A 79 4.67 -1.69 -4.52
C LEU A 79 5.74 -2.74 -4.81
N ARG A 80 7.01 -2.41 -4.57
CA ARG A 80 8.11 -3.36 -4.77
C ARG A 80 8.94 -3.50 -3.49
N PRO A 81 8.83 -4.62 -2.76
CA PRO A 81 9.68 -4.89 -1.62
C PRO A 81 11.12 -5.17 -2.07
N HIS A 82 12.11 -4.61 -1.37
CA HIS A 82 13.53 -4.89 -1.59
C HIS A 82 14.35 -4.51 -0.35
N GLY A 83 15.29 -5.35 0.08
CA GLY A 83 16.24 -5.01 1.15
C GLY A 83 15.62 -4.49 2.46
N GLY A 84 14.45 -5.01 2.86
CA GLY A 84 13.71 -4.54 4.05
C GLY A 84 12.96 -3.22 3.87
N LYS A 85 12.94 -2.67 2.65
CA LYS A 85 12.22 -1.46 2.26
C LYS A 85 11.11 -1.79 1.26
N LEU A 86 10.28 -0.79 1.00
CA LEU A 86 9.21 -0.82 0.01
C LEU A 86 9.33 0.40 -0.90
N SER A 87 9.63 0.16 -2.19
CA SER A 87 9.45 1.18 -3.22
C SER A 87 7.96 1.34 -3.48
N VAL A 88 7.47 2.58 -3.42
CA VAL A 88 6.07 2.93 -3.67
C VAL A 88 6.01 3.88 -4.85
N THR A 89 5.12 3.60 -5.80
CA THR A 89 4.65 4.57 -6.80
C THR A 89 3.14 4.69 -6.67
N TRP A 90 2.66 5.88 -6.31
CA TRP A 90 1.27 6.21 -6.06
C TRP A 90 0.75 7.18 -7.11
N ASP A 91 -0.33 6.77 -7.76
CA ASP A 91 -1.00 7.50 -8.83
C ASP A 91 -0.03 8.07 -9.90
N ARG A 92 0.96 7.25 -10.27
CA ARG A 92 2.03 7.57 -11.24
C ARG A 92 2.98 8.73 -10.86
N ALA A 93 2.59 9.60 -9.94
CA ALA A 93 3.30 10.84 -9.61
C ALA A 93 4.14 10.71 -8.33
N HIS A 94 3.57 10.19 -7.25
CA HIS A 94 4.24 10.19 -5.96
C HIS A 94 5.10 8.94 -5.82
N ARG A 95 6.38 9.12 -5.51
CA ARG A 95 7.33 8.03 -5.31
C ARG A 95 7.99 8.15 -3.95
N ALA A 96 8.12 7.04 -3.24
CA ALA A 96 8.82 6.99 -1.96
C ALA A 96 9.50 5.64 -1.75
N GLU A 97 10.51 5.66 -0.89
CA GLU A 97 11.15 4.49 -0.31
C GLU A 97 10.77 4.44 1.17
N LEU A 98 9.99 3.44 1.55
CA LEU A 98 9.46 3.31 2.90
C LEU A 98 10.08 2.12 3.62
N ARG A 99 10.17 2.21 4.94
CA ARG A 99 10.59 1.10 5.81
C ARG A 99 9.37 0.61 6.57
N ARG A 100 9.42 -0.64 6.98
CA ARG A 100 8.31 -1.21 7.76
C ARG A 100 8.23 -0.49 9.10
N CYS A 101 7.04 -0.04 9.46
CA CYS A 101 6.83 0.51 10.79
C CYS A 101 6.98 -0.60 11.83
N PRO A 102 7.52 -0.30 13.03
CA PRO A 102 7.57 -1.24 14.14
C PRO A 102 6.18 -1.66 14.61
#